data_AF-A0AAN8BZB5-F1
#
_entry.id   AF-A0AAN8BZB5-F1
#
_cell.length_a   1.000
_cell.length_b   1.000
_cell.length_c   1.000
_cell.angle_alpha   90.00
_cell.angle_beta   90.00
_cell.angle_gamma   90.00
#
_symmetry.space_group_name_H-M   'P 1'
#
loop_
_entity.id
_entity.type
_entity.pdbx_description
1 polymer ?
#
loop_
_entity_poly.entity_id
_entity_poly.type
_entity_poly.pdbx_seq_one_letter_code
_entity_poly.pdbx_strand_id
1 'polypeptide(L)'
;MSLAGGRLVLSLEGGHDLTAICDASEACVSALLDIQDPLSEEVLLQKPNANAVRSLQTVIQIQSQYWQSVKAYSGSVGLSYLAAERRDCEETDAVNALASLSVGVLSNKSLPDEPMEHDSDSM
;
A
#
# COMPACT_ATOMS: atom_id res chain seq x y z
N MET A 1 -15.62 7.80 -5.84
CA MET A 1 -15.33 7.47 -7.26
C MET A 1 -14.14 8.27 -7.78
N SER A 2 -12.90 7.76 -7.62
CA SER A 2 -11.67 8.55 -7.80
C SER A 2 -11.02 8.48 -9.18
N LEU A 3 -11.40 7.52 -10.03
CA LEU A 3 -10.81 7.34 -11.36
C LEU A 3 -11.51 8.18 -12.43
N ALA A 4 -10.80 8.47 -13.53
CA ALA A 4 -11.32 9.22 -14.69
C ALA A 4 -11.98 10.58 -14.34
N GLY A 5 -11.60 11.19 -13.22
CA GLY A 5 -12.22 12.42 -12.72
C GLY A 5 -13.70 12.28 -12.38
N GLY A 6 -14.13 11.10 -11.90
CA GLY A 6 -15.51 10.83 -11.48
C GLY A 6 -16.50 10.61 -12.63
N ARG A 7 -16.05 10.60 -13.89
CA ARG A 7 -16.91 10.33 -15.06
C ARG A 7 -17.16 8.83 -15.19
N LEU A 8 -18.22 8.36 -14.55
CA LEU A 8 -18.63 6.96 -14.51
C LEU A 8 -20.09 6.81 -14.96
N VAL A 9 -20.39 5.75 -15.71
CA VAL A 9 -21.75 5.29 -16.02
C VAL A 9 -21.81 3.79 -15.73
N LEU A 10 -22.87 3.35 -15.05
CA LEU A 10 -23.16 1.93 -14.81
C LEU A 10 -24.30 1.49 -15.72
N SER A 11 -24.19 0.31 -16.32
CA SER A 11 -25.23 -0.33 -17.13
C SER A 11 -25.65 -1.62 -16.46
N LEU A 12 -26.96 -1.84 -16.32
CA LEU A 12 -27.49 -3.09 -15.79
C LEU A 12 -27.31 -4.21 -16.82
N GLU A 13 -26.73 -5.33 -16.38
CA GLU A 13 -26.50 -6.51 -17.22
C GLU A 13 -27.42 -7.66 -16.77
N GLY A 14 -26.96 -8.49 -15.83
CA GLY A 14 -27.73 -9.60 -15.28
C GLY A 14 -28.35 -9.29 -13.91
N GLY A 15 -28.99 -10.31 -13.34
CA GLY A 15 -29.68 -10.25 -12.05
C GLY A 15 -31.12 -10.74 -12.21
N HIS A 16 -31.47 -11.78 -11.45
CA HIS A 16 -32.80 -12.40 -11.53
C HIS A 16 -33.63 -12.10 -10.28
N ASP A 17 -32.99 -12.10 -9.11
CA ASP A 17 -33.69 -11.85 -7.86
C ASP A 17 -34.03 -10.36 -7.75
N LEU A 18 -35.34 -10.06 -7.72
CA LEU A 18 -35.83 -8.67 -7.74
C LEU A 18 -35.37 -7.87 -6.53
N THR A 19 -35.31 -8.51 -5.36
CA THR A 19 -34.85 -7.85 -4.14
C THR A 19 -33.37 -7.51 -4.25
N ALA A 20 -32.53 -8.49 -4.62
CA ALA A 20 -31.10 -8.29 -4.75
C ALA A 20 -30.74 -7.23 -5.78
N ILE A 21 -31.43 -7.18 -6.94
CA ILE A 21 -31.15 -6.13 -7.94
C ILE A 21 -31.61 -4.76 -7.46
N CYS A 22 -32.72 -4.66 -6.73
CA CYS A 22 -33.20 -3.38 -6.18
C CYS A 22 -32.24 -2.86 -5.11
N ASP A 23 -31.89 -3.70 -4.14
CA ASP A 23 -30.96 -3.35 -3.06
C ASP A 23 -29.59 -2.93 -3.60
N ALA A 24 -29.05 -3.70 -4.56
CA ALA A 24 -27.78 -3.36 -5.20
C ALA A 24 -27.86 -2.08 -6.03
N SER A 25 -28.97 -1.85 -6.75
CA SER A 25 -29.17 -0.63 -7.53
C SER A 25 -29.28 0.61 -6.64
N GLU A 26 -29.99 0.50 -5.51
CA GLU A 26 -30.07 1.54 -4.50
C GLU A 26 -28.67 1.86 -3.95
N ALA A 27 -27.93 0.85 -3.50
CA ALA A 27 -26.56 1.05 -3.00
C ALA A 27 -25.63 1.69 -4.03
N CYS A 28 -25.71 1.28 -5.31
CA CYS A 28 -24.93 1.89 -6.39
C CYS A 28 -25.28 3.36 -6.58
N VAL A 29 -26.57 3.72 -6.66
CA VAL A 29 -27.01 5.10 -6.84
C VAL A 29 -26.64 5.96 -5.62
N SER A 30 -26.79 5.44 -4.41
CA SER A 30 -26.33 6.09 -3.19
C SER A 30 -24.83 6.42 -3.25
N ALA A 31 -23.99 5.45 -3.65
CA ALA A 31 -22.55 5.68 -3.81
C ALA A 31 -22.20 6.69 -4.91
N LEU A 32 -22.98 6.75 -6.00
CA LEU A 32 -22.83 7.79 -7.05
C LEU A 32 -23.16 9.19 -6.53
N LEU A 33 -24.00 9.30 -5.50
CA LEU A 33 -24.38 10.52 -4.80
C LEU A 33 -23.50 10.80 -3.56
N ASP A 34 -22.39 10.08 -3.42
CA ASP A 34 -21.46 10.15 -2.30
C ASP A 34 -22.10 9.79 -0.93
N ILE A 35 -23.16 8.99 -0.93
CA ILE A 35 -23.78 8.40 0.25
C ILE A 35 -23.27 6.96 0.37
N GLN A 36 -22.49 6.67 1.40
CA GLN A 36 -21.87 5.35 1.60
C GLN A 36 -22.19 4.79 2.99
N ASP A 37 -22.75 3.59 3.01
CA ASP A 37 -22.91 2.83 4.24
C ASP A 37 -21.65 2.01 4.54
N PRO A 38 -21.24 1.92 5.81
CA PRO A 38 -20.09 1.11 6.18
C PRO A 38 -20.39 -0.38 6.02
N LEU A 39 -19.39 -1.13 5.59
CA LEU A 39 -19.42 -2.60 5.64
C LEU A 39 -19.38 -3.07 7.09
N SER A 40 -19.97 -4.23 7.37
CA SER A 40 -19.92 -4.82 8.71
C SER A 40 -18.49 -5.23 9.08
N GLU A 41 -18.16 -5.15 10.37
CA GLU A 41 -16.84 -5.53 10.89
C GLU A 41 -16.49 -7.00 10.58
N GLU A 42 -17.48 -7.89 10.61
CA GLU A 42 -17.32 -9.29 10.23
C GLU A 42 -16.79 -9.44 8.80
N VAL A 43 -17.35 -8.70 7.83
CA VAL A 43 -16.91 -8.73 6.43
C VAL A 43 -15.49 -8.15 6.31
N LEU A 44 -15.17 -7.08 7.03
CA LEU A 44 -13.85 -6.45 6.99
C LEU A 44 -12.74 -7.33 7.59
N LEU A 45 -13.08 -8.19 8.55
CA LEU A 45 -12.17 -9.18 9.15
C LEU A 45 -12.12 -10.51 8.37
N GLN A 46 -13.10 -10.78 7.51
CA GLN A 46 -13.17 -12.03 6.77
C GLN A 46 -12.04 -12.13 5.75
N LYS A 47 -11.37 -13.29 5.73
CA LYS A 47 -10.40 -13.61 4.68
C LYS A 47 -11.11 -14.11 3.42
N PRO A 48 -10.62 -13.79 2.22
CA PRO A 48 -11.11 -14.41 1.00
C PRO A 48 -10.97 -15.94 1.06
N ASN A 49 -11.92 -16.65 0.47
CA ASN A 49 -11.86 -18.11 0.43
C ASN A 49 -10.68 -18.59 -0.45
N ALA A 50 -10.24 -19.84 -0.27
CA ALA A 50 -9.07 -20.39 -0.95
C ALA A 50 -9.18 -20.38 -2.49
N ASN A 51 -10.39 -20.55 -3.03
CA ASN A 51 -10.61 -20.51 -4.48
C ASN A 51 -10.44 -19.10 -5.04
N ALA A 52 -10.93 -18.08 -4.33
CA ALA A 52 -10.74 -16.68 -4.68
C ALA A 52 -9.24 -16.31 -4.65
N VAL A 53 -8.52 -16.71 -3.59
CA VAL A 53 -7.08 -16.48 -3.47
C VAL A 53 -6.32 -17.10 -4.64
N ARG A 54 -6.58 -18.37 -4.96
CA ARG A 54 -5.94 -19.06 -6.10
C ARG A 54 -6.23 -18.38 -7.43
N SER A 55 -7.48 -17.96 -7.63
CA SER A 55 -7.90 -17.28 -8.87
C SER A 55 -7.16 -15.96 -9.05
N LEU A 56 -7.10 -15.13 -7.99
CA LEU A 56 -6.40 -13.86 -8.00
C LEU A 56 -4.88 -14.04 -8.18
N GLN A 57 -4.26 -15.02 -7.53
CA GLN A 57 -2.84 -15.35 -7.74
C GLN A 57 -2.55 -15.74 -9.20
N THR A 58 -3.44 -16.50 -9.83
CA THR A 58 -3.32 -16.88 -11.24
C THR A 58 -3.39 -15.65 -12.15
N VAL A 59 -4.33 -14.73 -11.89
CA VAL A 59 -4.46 -13.48 -12.64
C VAL A 59 -3.20 -12.61 -12.47
N ILE A 60 -2.70 -12.46 -11.23
CA ILE A 60 -1.48 -11.69 -10.96
C ILE A 60 -0.27 -12.30 -11.69
N GLN A 61 -0.12 -13.62 -11.67
CA GLN A 61 0.98 -14.30 -12.36
C GLN A 61 0.97 -13.99 -13.86
N ILE A 62 -0.18 -14.03 -14.51
CA ILE A 62 -0.33 -13.76 -15.95
C ILE A 62 -0.13 -12.26 -16.24
N GLN A 63 -0.80 -11.39 -15.49
CA GLN A 63 -0.85 -9.96 -15.77
C GLN A 63 0.42 -9.21 -15.36
N SER A 64 1.21 -9.75 -14.44
CA SER A 64 2.49 -9.14 -13.99
C SER A 64 3.52 -8.96 -15.11
N GLN A 65 3.36 -9.68 -16.22
CA GLN A 65 4.17 -9.51 -17.42
C GLN A 65 3.94 -8.14 -18.10
N TYR A 66 2.72 -7.62 -17.97
CA TYR A 66 2.28 -6.39 -18.65
C TYR A 66 2.11 -5.22 -17.67
N TRP A 67 1.77 -5.51 -16.41
CA TRP A 67 1.45 -4.50 -15.39
C TRP A 67 2.27 -4.74 -14.13
N GLN A 68 3.34 -3.95 -13.94
CA GLN A 68 4.20 -4.08 -12.76
C GLN A 68 3.48 -3.75 -11.45
N SER A 69 2.52 -2.83 -11.49
CA SER A 69 1.69 -2.46 -10.32
C SER A 69 0.99 -3.66 -9.70
N VAL A 70 0.53 -4.62 -10.51
CA VAL A 70 -0.21 -5.79 -10.04
C VAL A 70 0.68 -6.77 -9.27
N LYS A 71 1.98 -6.79 -9.56
CA LYS A 71 2.94 -7.73 -8.95
C LYS A 71 3.10 -7.52 -7.43
N ALA A 72 3.01 -6.27 -6.98
CA ALA A 72 3.13 -5.92 -5.56
C ALA A 72 2.10 -6.63 -4.66
N TYR A 73 0.92 -6.94 -5.21
CA TYR A 73 -0.20 -7.49 -4.45
C TYR A 73 -0.16 -9.02 -4.29
N SER A 74 0.79 -9.73 -4.90
CA SER A 74 0.85 -11.19 -4.84
C SER A 74 0.91 -11.75 -3.40
N GLY A 75 1.48 -10.99 -2.46
CA GLY A 75 1.63 -11.38 -1.06
C GLY A 75 0.48 -10.98 -0.13
N SER A 76 -0.49 -10.20 -0.60
CA SER A 76 -1.59 -9.66 0.22
C SER A 76 -2.97 -10.23 -0.13
N VAL A 77 -3.12 -10.93 -1.25
CA VAL A 77 -4.38 -11.50 -1.75
C VAL A 77 -5.14 -12.38 -0.73
N GLY A 78 -4.43 -13.04 0.19
CA GLY A 78 -5.03 -13.89 1.23
C GLY A 78 -5.38 -13.18 2.53
N LEU A 79 -5.15 -11.87 2.63
CA LEU A 79 -5.46 -11.08 3.80
C LEU A 79 -6.93 -10.64 3.79
N SER A 80 -7.48 -10.38 4.98
CA SER A 80 -8.72 -9.63 5.11
C SER A 80 -8.45 -8.13 4.87
N TYR A 81 -9.51 -7.35 4.67
CA TYR A 81 -9.39 -5.91 4.43
C TYR A 81 -8.57 -5.21 5.52
N LEU A 82 -8.93 -5.39 6.80
CA LEU A 82 -8.22 -4.74 7.92
C LEU A 82 -6.78 -5.20 8.11
N ALA A 83 -6.46 -6.43 7.68
CA ALA A 83 -5.09 -6.93 7.73
C ALA A 83 -4.24 -6.38 6.57
N ALA A 84 -4.84 -6.14 5.41
CA ALA A 84 -4.18 -5.50 4.29
C ALA A 84 -3.92 -4.00 4.58
N GLU A 85 -4.92 -3.28 5.10
CA GLU A 85 -4.80 -1.87 5.46
C GLU A 85 -3.70 -1.63 6.51
N ARG A 86 -3.60 -2.50 7.52
CA ARG A 86 -2.53 -2.45 8.53
C ARG A 86 -1.13 -2.69 7.95
N ARG A 87 -1.00 -3.63 7.01
CA ARG A 87 0.29 -3.86 6.35
C ARG A 87 0.75 -2.60 5.61
N ASP A 88 -0.16 -1.97 4.87
CA ASP A 88 0.16 -0.78 4.08
C ASP A 88 0.59 0.37 5.01
N CYS A 89 -0.08 0.57 6.16
CA CYS A 89 0.34 1.57 7.12
C CYS A 89 1.73 1.27 7.71
N GLU A 90 1.98 0.03 8.15
CA GLU A 90 3.27 -0.41 8.69
C GLU A 90 4.42 -0.20 7.68
N GLU A 91 4.20 -0.52 6.40
CA GLU A 91 5.19 -0.30 5.35
C GLU A 91 5.48 1.19 5.15
N THR A 92 4.43 2.04 5.09
CA THR A 92 4.62 3.48 4.94
C THR A 92 5.30 4.13 6.15
N ASP A 93 4.97 3.69 7.36
CA ASP A 93 5.57 4.18 8.61
C ASP A 93 7.07 3.82 8.68
N ALA A 94 7.44 2.60 8.27
CA ALA A 94 8.82 2.18 8.20
C ALA A 94 9.63 3.03 7.21
N VAL A 95 9.08 3.32 6.01
CA VAL A 95 9.72 4.17 5.01
C VAL A 95 9.88 5.61 5.53
N ASN A 96 8.85 6.16 6.17
CA ASN A 96 8.91 7.50 6.76
C ASN A 96 9.97 7.59 7.88
N ALA A 97 10.08 6.55 8.71
CA ALA A 97 11.11 6.47 9.75
C ALA A 97 12.53 6.42 9.16
N LEU A 98 12.73 5.64 8.09
CA LEU A 98 14.01 5.58 7.37
C LEU A 98 14.38 6.91 6.72
N ALA A 99 13.42 7.62 6.13
CA ALA A 99 13.63 8.93 5.55
C ALA A 99 14.00 10.00 6.60
N SER A 100 13.59 9.82 7.85
CA SER A 100 13.88 10.73 8.97
C SER A 100 15.29 10.56 9.54
N LEU A 101 16.04 9.52 9.15
CA LEU A 101 17.42 9.32 9.57
C LEU A 101 18.35 10.30 8.83
N SER A 102 18.71 11.40 9.50
CA SER A 102 19.73 12.32 9.00
C SER A 102 21.13 11.74 9.21
N VAL A 103 21.90 11.60 8.13
CA VAL A 103 23.32 11.24 8.21
C VAL A 103 24.10 12.49 8.61
N GLY A 104 24.30 12.65 9.92
CA GLY A 104 25.25 13.64 10.42
C GLY A 104 26.65 13.31 9.89
N VAL A 105 27.12 14.08 8.91
CA VAL A 105 28.53 14.04 8.49
C VAL A 105 29.35 14.47 9.69
N LEU A 106 30.02 13.50 10.34
CA LEU A 106 31.08 13.82 11.28
C LEU A 106 32.15 14.53 10.47
N SER A 107 32.16 15.87 10.49
CA SER A 107 33.31 16.64 10.05
C SER A 107 34.50 16.18 10.88
N ASN A 108 35.36 15.35 10.28
CA ASN A 108 36.67 15.04 10.81
C ASN A 108 37.41 16.37 11.00
N LYS A 109 37.38 16.90 12.22
CA LYS A 109 38.38 17.87 12.66
C LYS A 109 39.69 17.10 12.69
N SER A 110 40.49 17.27 11.65
CA SER A 110 41.91 16.91 11.66
C SER A 110 42.55 17.52 12.91
N LEU A 111 43.05 16.67 13.80
CA LEU A 111 43.92 17.09 14.89
C LEU A 111 45.15 17.77 14.24
N PRO A 112 45.60 18.94 14.72
CA PRO A 112 46.85 19.52 14.24
C PRO A 112 48.03 18.67 14.76
N ASP A 113 48.89 18.20 13.85
CA ASP A 113 50.20 17.62 14.14
C ASP A 113 51.05 18.66 14.89
N GLU A 114 51.50 18.34 16.10
CA GLU A 114 52.56 19.09 16.77
C GLU A 114 53.93 18.68 16.17
N PRO A 115 54.80 19.64 15.79
CA PRO A 115 56.11 19.33 15.26
C PRO A 115 57.06 18.88 16.38
N MET A 116 57.68 17.71 16.22
CA MET A 116 58.74 17.25 17.12
C MET A 116 59.96 18.16 17.03
N GLU A 117 60.39 18.73 18.16
CA GLU A 117 61.61 19.52 18.25
C GLU A 117 62.82 18.61 17.99
N HIS A 118 63.65 19.03 17.03
CA HIS A 118 64.86 18.32 16.64
C HIS A 118 65.98 18.71 17.59
N ASP A 119 66.61 17.70 18.20
CA ASP A 119 67.84 17.85 19.00
C ASP A 119 68.86 18.68 18.22
N SER A 120 69.31 19.77 18.85
CA SER A 120 70.47 20.54 18.42
C SER A 120 71.54 20.44 19.50
N ASP A 121 72.49 19.54 19.28
CA ASP A 121 73.81 19.55 19.92
C ASP A 121 74.46 20.93 19.72
N SER A 122 74.94 21.55 20.80
CA SER A 122 76.06 22.50 20.76
C SER A 122 76.67 22.72 22.14
N MET A 123 77.90 22.19 22.28
CA MET A 123 79.04 22.55 23.14
C MET A 123 78.87 22.68 24.66
#